data_AF-A0A853BU99-F1
#
_entry.id   AF-A0A853BU99-F1
#
_cell.length_a   1.000
_cell.length_b   1.000
_cell.length_c   1.000
_cell.angle_alpha   90.00
_cell.angle_beta   90.00
_cell.angle_gamma   90.00
#
_symmetry.space_group_name_H-M   'P 1'
#
loop_
_entity.id
_entity.type
_entity.pdbx_description
1 polymer ?
#
loop_
_entity_poly.entity_id
_entity_poly.type
_entity_poly.pdbx_seq_one_letter_code
_entity_poly.pdbx_strand_id
1 'polypeptide(L)'
;MRNLLRDSVEAIRSLRFVSLHGDGVFTLGSIGVEKAMKVMLGCNEVEASGSWPSKKTLKDDWGHDIQRLGQMLDTAVERGLARSTHTGYAKSLSNRISGSATLPLLFATFARYGKSGRFHHLDILATNEPGSDDPPSEYWERVVFHVRTTEPEFAEVPYGENQALDEYEARLHGRIADELEAWWFCVHRLGAMGCFGDLGKKIGWEIWEPGRGEPTSVKS
;
A
#
# COMPACT_ATOMS: atom_id res chain seq x y z
N MET A 1 -4.52 0.69 12.55
CA MET A 1 -3.87 0.51 11.23
C MET A 1 -4.23 -0.83 10.62
N ARG A 2 -4.11 -1.94 11.37
CA ARG A 2 -4.57 -3.28 10.97
C ARG A 2 -5.94 -3.28 10.28
N ASN A 3 -6.97 -2.75 10.94
CA ASN A 3 -8.32 -2.69 10.37
C ASN A 3 -8.36 -1.89 9.06
N LEU A 4 -7.67 -0.75 8.99
CA LEU A 4 -7.61 0.06 7.75
C LEU A 4 -6.98 -0.71 6.59
N LEU A 5 -5.95 -1.53 6.85
CA LEU A 5 -5.31 -2.34 5.81
C LEU A 5 -6.20 -3.51 5.39
N ARG A 6 -6.81 -4.23 6.34
CA ARG A 6 -7.81 -5.27 6.04
C ARG A 6 -8.95 -4.69 5.21
N ASP A 7 -9.59 -3.64 5.71
CA ASP A 7 -10.76 -3.03 5.09
C ASP A 7 -10.38 -2.42 3.73
N SER A 8 -9.13 -1.95 3.54
CA SER A 8 -8.63 -1.52 2.24
C SER A 8 -8.46 -2.69 1.26
N VAL A 9 -7.93 -3.83 1.69
CA VAL A 9 -7.82 -5.04 0.85
C VAL A 9 -9.22 -5.53 0.45
N GLU A 10 -10.16 -5.56 1.39
CA GLU A 10 -11.56 -5.93 1.13
C GLU A 10 -12.24 -4.94 0.20
N ALA A 11 -12.05 -3.65 0.41
CA ALA A 11 -12.60 -2.60 -0.46
C ALA A 11 -12.11 -2.76 -1.90
N ILE A 12 -10.81 -3.04 -2.11
CA ILE A 12 -10.27 -3.31 -3.45
C ILE A 12 -10.94 -4.56 -4.03
N ARG A 13 -10.98 -5.68 -3.31
CA ARG A 13 -11.59 -6.94 -3.79
C ARG A 13 -13.06 -6.77 -4.20
N SER A 14 -13.79 -5.91 -3.49
CA SER A 14 -15.21 -5.63 -3.75
C SER A 14 -15.45 -4.49 -4.75
N LEU A 15 -14.39 -3.86 -5.27
CA LEU A 15 -14.53 -2.72 -6.17
C LEU A 15 -15.19 -3.17 -7.47
N ARG A 16 -16.32 -2.57 -7.81
CA ARG A 16 -17.03 -2.83 -9.08
C ARG A 16 -16.86 -1.71 -10.09
N PHE A 17 -16.92 -0.46 -9.63
CA PHE A 17 -16.75 0.71 -10.49
C PHE A 17 -15.92 1.74 -9.74
N VAL A 18 -14.71 2.03 -10.23
CA VAL A 18 -13.82 3.01 -9.61
C VAL A 18 -14.46 4.41 -9.55
N SER A 19 -15.24 4.77 -10.57
CA SER A 19 -15.93 6.06 -10.64
C SER A 19 -17.02 6.26 -9.57
N LEU A 20 -17.59 5.18 -9.05
CA LEU A 20 -18.68 5.22 -8.06
C LEU A 20 -18.25 4.81 -6.66
N HIS A 21 -17.26 3.93 -6.56
CA HIS A 21 -16.86 3.27 -5.31
C HIS A 21 -15.37 3.47 -4.98
N GLY A 22 -14.63 4.20 -5.81
CA GLY A 22 -13.20 4.45 -5.63
C GLY A 22 -12.85 5.20 -4.35
N ASP A 23 -13.70 6.13 -3.89
CA ASP A 23 -13.42 6.93 -2.68
C ASP A 23 -13.21 6.08 -1.43
N GLY A 24 -13.95 4.98 -1.28
CA GLY A 24 -13.77 4.04 -0.17
C GLY A 24 -12.41 3.37 -0.22
N VAL A 25 -12.03 2.85 -1.39
CA VAL A 25 -10.72 2.23 -1.65
C VAL A 25 -9.60 3.24 -1.39
N PHE A 26 -9.69 4.42 -1.98
CA PHE A 26 -8.62 5.41 -1.91
C PHE A 26 -8.47 6.01 -0.51
N THR A 27 -9.57 6.23 0.21
CA THR A 27 -9.52 6.71 1.60
C THR A 27 -8.88 5.69 2.52
N LEU A 28 -9.37 4.45 2.49
CA LEU A 28 -8.87 3.39 3.37
C LEU A 28 -7.41 3.05 3.05
N GLY A 29 -7.07 2.89 1.77
CA GLY A 29 -5.72 2.59 1.32
C GLY A 29 -4.73 3.70 1.64
N SER A 30 -5.07 4.95 1.33
CA SER A 30 -4.23 6.11 1.63
C SER A 30 -3.93 6.23 3.12
N ILE A 31 -4.94 6.18 3.99
CA ILE A 31 -4.73 6.30 5.44
C ILE A 31 -4.04 5.06 6.01
N GLY A 32 -4.43 3.86 5.56
CA GLY A 32 -3.92 2.59 6.05
C GLY A 32 -2.43 2.41 5.76
N VAL A 33 -2.04 2.59 4.49
CA VAL A 33 -0.65 2.46 4.03
C VAL A 33 0.24 3.54 4.64
N GLU A 34 -0.20 4.81 4.62
CA GLU A 34 0.58 5.91 5.21
C GLU A 34 0.85 5.67 6.70
N LYS A 35 -0.18 5.33 7.48
CA LYS A 35 -0.03 5.06 8.91
C LYS A 35 0.90 3.88 9.15
N ALA A 36 0.81 2.83 8.33
CA ALA A 36 1.68 1.67 8.48
C ALA A 36 3.15 1.98 8.23
N MET A 37 3.46 2.66 7.13
CA MET A 37 4.81 3.08 6.82
C MET A 37 5.37 3.99 7.92
N LYS A 38 4.62 5.01 8.35
CA LYS A 38 5.07 5.93 9.41
C LYS A 38 5.31 5.23 10.74
N VAL A 39 4.48 4.26 11.10
CA VAL A 39 4.67 3.51 12.36
C VAL A 39 5.94 2.66 12.29
N MET A 40 6.19 1.95 11.19
CA MET A 40 7.40 1.13 11.06
C MET A 40 8.66 1.98 10.96
N LEU A 41 8.61 3.10 10.22
CA LEU A 41 9.69 4.08 10.18
C LEU A 41 9.94 4.71 11.55
N GLY A 42 8.89 4.98 12.33
CA GLY A 42 9.01 5.46 13.71
C GLY A 42 9.68 4.45 14.64
N CYS A 43 9.39 3.16 14.48
CA CYS A 43 10.10 2.10 15.20
C CYS A 43 11.59 2.07 14.84
N ASN A 44 11.91 2.19 13.55
CA ASN A 44 13.29 2.28 13.09
C ASN A 44 14.00 3.53 13.62
N GLU A 45 13.31 4.67 13.72
CA GLU A 45 13.87 5.88 14.32
C GLU A 45 14.15 5.71 15.81
N VAL A 46 13.24 5.07 16.56
CA VAL A 46 13.47 4.74 17.98
C VAL A 46 14.69 3.84 18.14
N GLU A 47 14.87 2.86 17.25
CA GLU A 47 16.06 2.01 17.25
C GLU A 47 17.35 2.81 16.99
N ALA A 48 17.30 3.78 16.07
CA ALA A 48 18.47 4.55 15.65
C ALA A 48 18.84 5.69 16.62
N SER A 49 17.86 6.39 17.18
CA SER A 49 18.05 7.61 17.97
C SER A 49 17.54 7.51 19.41
N GLY A 50 16.90 6.40 19.79
CA GLY A 50 16.31 6.20 21.11
C GLY A 50 15.01 6.97 21.34
N SER A 51 14.48 7.66 20.33
CA SER A 51 13.33 8.54 20.47
C SER A 51 12.32 8.42 19.32
N TRP A 52 11.04 8.64 19.64
CA TRP A 52 10.00 8.66 18.61
C TRP A 52 10.09 9.94 17.77
N PRO A 53 9.85 9.89 16.45
CA PRO A 53 9.88 11.07 15.60
C PRO A 53 8.97 12.20 16.11
N SER A 54 9.45 13.43 16.00
CA SER A 54 8.67 14.60 16.38
C SER A 54 7.42 14.78 15.51
N LYS A 55 6.44 15.54 16.00
CA LYS A 55 5.26 15.92 15.19
C LYS A 55 5.67 16.65 13.90
N LYS A 56 6.69 17.52 13.97
CA LYS A 56 7.23 18.23 12.81
C LYS A 56 7.77 17.23 11.78
N THR A 57 8.53 16.24 12.24
CA THR A 57 9.08 15.20 11.36
C THR A 57 7.99 14.36 10.70
N LEU A 58 7.00 13.92 11.47
CA LEU A 58 5.89 13.11 10.92
C LEU A 58 4.99 13.87 9.93
N LYS A 59 4.84 15.19 10.11
CA LYS A 59 3.94 16.02 9.31
C LYS A 59 4.65 16.67 8.13
N ASP A 60 5.80 17.29 8.37
CA ASP A 60 6.45 18.18 7.41
C ASP A 60 7.60 17.45 6.70
N ASP A 61 8.46 16.76 7.46
CA ASP A 61 9.65 16.14 6.87
C ASP A 61 9.28 14.86 6.10
N TRP A 62 8.45 14.01 6.68
CA TRP A 62 7.96 12.78 6.05
C TRP A 62 6.74 13.03 5.18
N GLY A 63 5.86 13.96 5.57
CA GLY A 63 4.71 14.35 4.76
C GLY A 63 3.65 13.27 4.61
N HIS A 64 2.77 13.44 3.62
CA HIS A 64 1.70 12.50 3.26
C HIS A 64 2.01 11.74 1.96
N ASP A 65 3.22 11.90 1.43
CA ASP A 65 3.63 11.26 0.18
C ASP A 65 3.97 9.79 0.43
N ILE A 66 3.03 8.91 0.07
CA ILE A 66 3.15 7.46 0.27
C ILE A 66 4.27 6.87 -0.60
N GLN A 67 4.57 7.43 -1.77
CA GLN A 67 5.69 6.94 -2.59
C GLN A 67 7.01 7.21 -1.89
N ARG A 68 7.18 8.42 -1.38
CA ARG A 68 8.37 8.79 -0.61
C ARG A 68 8.49 7.94 0.67
N LEU A 69 7.39 7.73 1.38
CA LEU A 69 7.37 6.85 2.55
C LEU A 69 7.75 5.40 2.21
N GLY A 70 7.33 4.91 1.04
CA GLY A 70 7.73 3.59 0.53
C GLY A 70 9.24 3.48 0.35
N GLN A 71 9.87 4.45 -0.33
CA GLN A 71 11.32 4.49 -0.52
C GLN A 71 12.11 4.55 0.80
N MET A 72 11.59 5.35 1.75
CA MET A 72 12.16 5.43 3.10
C MET A 72 12.04 4.08 3.83
N LEU A 73 10.90 3.40 3.69
CA LEU A 73 10.68 2.09 4.29
C LEU A 73 11.62 1.05 3.69
N ASP A 74 11.80 1.02 2.37
CA ASP A 74 12.73 0.12 1.69
C ASP A 74 14.16 0.33 2.21
N THR A 75 14.60 1.58 2.33
CA THR A 75 15.90 1.93 2.90
C THR A 75 16.03 1.45 4.36
N ALA A 76 14.98 1.59 5.17
CA ALA A 76 14.97 1.11 6.54
C ALA A 76 15.03 -0.42 6.61
N VAL A 77 14.32 -1.11 5.72
CA VAL A 77 14.37 -2.58 5.59
C VAL A 77 15.78 -3.03 5.25
N GLU A 78 16.38 -2.48 4.20
CA GLU A 78 17.73 -2.84 3.76
C GLU A 78 18.76 -2.73 4.89
N ARG A 79 18.72 -1.63 5.65
CA ARG A 79 19.60 -1.40 6.81
C ARG A 79 19.29 -2.35 7.98
N GLY A 80 18.05 -2.82 8.08
CA GLY A 80 17.56 -3.69 9.15
C GLY A 80 17.68 -5.19 8.87
N LEU A 81 17.95 -5.61 7.63
CA LEU A 81 18.00 -7.02 7.26
C LEU A 81 19.01 -7.80 8.10
N ALA A 82 20.20 -7.25 8.35
CA ALA A 82 21.25 -7.91 9.14
C ALA A 82 20.87 -8.13 10.62
N ARG A 83 19.91 -7.36 11.15
CA ARG A 83 19.40 -7.49 12.53
C ARG A 83 18.25 -8.50 12.66
N SER A 84 17.70 -8.96 11.54
CA SER A 84 16.51 -9.82 11.54
C SER A 84 16.84 -11.21 12.07
N THR A 85 15.96 -11.78 12.91
CA THR A 85 16.15 -13.12 13.49
C THR A 85 16.25 -14.24 12.44
N HIS A 86 15.61 -14.06 11.28
CA HIS A 86 15.70 -14.97 10.14
C HIS A 86 16.10 -14.19 8.88
N THR A 87 17.38 -13.85 8.76
CA THR A 87 17.92 -12.99 7.69
C THR A 87 17.58 -13.46 6.27
N GLY A 88 17.64 -14.77 6.00
CA GLY A 88 17.30 -15.33 4.68
C GLY A 88 15.84 -15.10 4.30
N TYR A 89 14.90 -15.34 5.22
CA TYR A 89 13.48 -15.12 4.99
C TYR A 89 13.14 -13.61 4.98
N ALA A 90 13.78 -12.80 5.83
CA ALA A 90 13.65 -11.35 5.75
C ALA A 90 14.07 -10.81 4.37
N LYS A 91 15.16 -11.35 3.80
CA LYS A 91 15.61 -10.99 2.45
C LYS A 91 14.62 -11.43 1.37
N SER A 92 14.01 -12.61 1.48
CA SER A 92 12.98 -13.04 0.50
C SER A 92 11.74 -12.15 0.55
N LEU A 93 11.30 -11.73 1.74
CA LEU A 93 10.18 -10.79 1.89
C LEU A 93 10.52 -9.39 1.34
N SER A 94 11.73 -8.89 1.62
CA SER A 94 12.22 -7.63 1.05
C SER A 94 12.23 -7.68 -0.48
N ASN A 95 12.73 -8.78 -1.06
CA ASN A 95 12.75 -9.00 -2.50
C ASN A 95 11.33 -9.11 -3.09
N ARG A 96 10.36 -9.69 -2.35
CA ARG A 96 8.96 -9.77 -2.79
C ARG A 96 8.30 -8.39 -2.89
N ILE A 97 8.63 -7.49 -1.95
CA ILE A 97 8.17 -6.10 -2.01
C ILE A 97 8.82 -5.38 -3.19
N SER A 98 10.16 -5.39 -3.27
CA SER A 98 10.89 -4.63 -4.29
C SER A 98 10.72 -5.17 -5.71
N GLY A 99 10.38 -6.46 -5.86
CA GLY A 99 10.06 -7.08 -7.14
C GLY A 99 8.66 -6.78 -7.67
N SER A 100 7.77 -6.16 -6.88
CA SER A 100 6.42 -5.82 -7.35
C SER A 100 6.43 -4.53 -8.17
N ALA A 101 6.06 -4.64 -9.45
CA ALA A 101 5.85 -3.47 -10.30
C ALA A 101 4.47 -2.81 -10.07
N THR A 102 3.53 -3.50 -9.42
CA THR A 102 2.18 -2.99 -9.13
C THR A 102 2.15 -2.10 -7.88
N LEU A 103 2.90 -2.44 -6.82
CA LEU A 103 2.90 -1.67 -5.57
C LEU A 103 3.25 -0.19 -5.74
N PRO A 104 4.29 0.20 -6.52
CA PRO A 104 4.59 1.62 -6.75
C PRO A 104 3.44 2.39 -7.39
N LEU A 105 2.68 1.77 -8.31
CA LEU A 105 1.53 2.37 -8.97
C LEU A 105 0.34 2.52 -8.01
N LEU A 106 0.14 1.51 -7.16
CA LEU A 106 -0.89 1.55 -6.13
C LEU A 106 -0.59 2.64 -5.09
N PHE A 107 0.66 2.76 -4.65
CA PHE A 107 1.11 3.83 -3.76
C PHE A 107 1.01 5.21 -4.40
N ALA A 108 1.27 5.33 -5.70
CA ALA A 108 1.04 6.56 -6.47
C ALA A 108 -0.44 6.99 -6.39
N THR A 109 -1.35 6.03 -6.59
CA THR A 109 -2.80 6.25 -6.54
C THR A 109 -3.22 6.75 -5.16
N PHE A 110 -2.75 6.10 -4.09
CA PHE A 110 -3.06 6.49 -2.73
C PHE A 110 -2.44 7.83 -2.32
N ALA A 111 -1.21 8.13 -2.77
CA ALA A 111 -0.58 9.43 -2.56
C ALA A 111 -1.37 10.54 -3.27
N ARG A 112 -1.83 10.26 -4.49
CA ARG A 112 -2.64 11.19 -5.27
C ARG A 112 -3.95 11.52 -4.58
N TYR A 113 -4.64 10.52 -4.05
CA TYR A 113 -5.86 10.74 -3.28
C TYR A 113 -5.62 11.60 -2.03
N GLY A 114 -4.50 11.37 -1.34
CA GLY A 114 -4.10 12.18 -0.17
C GLY A 114 -3.79 13.64 -0.50
N LYS A 115 -3.21 13.91 -1.68
CA LYS A 115 -2.81 15.25 -2.12
C LYS A 115 -3.95 16.04 -2.75
N SER A 116 -4.66 15.45 -3.71
CA SER A 116 -5.71 16.12 -4.47
C SER A 116 -7.07 15.51 -4.20
N GLY A 117 -7.22 14.18 -4.19
CA GLY A 117 -8.54 13.52 -4.16
C GLY A 117 -9.53 13.99 -3.08
N ARG A 118 -9.09 14.21 -1.84
CA ARG A 118 -10.01 14.51 -0.72
C ARG A 118 -10.64 15.91 -0.76
N PHE A 119 -9.93 16.88 -1.32
CA PHE A 119 -10.36 18.28 -1.36
C PHE A 119 -10.33 18.88 -2.76
N HIS A 120 -9.97 18.14 -3.81
CA HIS A 120 -9.79 18.65 -5.17
C HIS A 120 -10.93 19.56 -5.64
N HIS A 121 -12.18 19.10 -5.52
CA HIS A 121 -13.33 19.90 -5.91
C HIS A 121 -13.54 21.11 -5.01
N LEU A 122 -13.25 21.00 -3.71
CA LEU A 122 -13.32 22.13 -2.77
C LEU A 122 -12.20 23.14 -3.03
N ASP A 123 -11.00 22.68 -3.40
CA ASP A 123 -9.85 23.52 -3.72
C ASP A 123 -10.12 24.31 -5.01
N ILE A 124 -10.66 23.66 -6.07
CA ILE A 124 -11.10 24.34 -7.29
C ILE A 124 -12.14 25.41 -6.98
N LEU A 125 -13.14 25.07 -6.16
CA LEU A 125 -14.18 26.03 -5.75
C LEU A 125 -13.61 27.19 -4.91
N ALA A 126 -12.55 26.94 -4.14
CA ALA A 126 -11.93 27.94 -3.28
C ALA A 126 -10.96 28.86 -4.04
N THR A 127 -10.24 28.36 -5.04
CA THR A 127 -9.21 29.11 -5.76
C THR A 127 -9.66 29.64 -7.12
N ASN A 128 -10.77 29.13 -7.68
CA ASN A 128 -11.17 29.35 -9.09
C ASN A 128 -10.09 28.98 -10.11
N GLU A 129 -9.08 28.19 -9.72
CA GLU A 129 -8.07 27.66 -10.62
C GLU A 129 -8.49 26.27 -11.08
N PRO A 130 -8.39 25.94 -12.39
CA PRO A 130 -8.58 24.58 -12.84
C PRO A 130 -7.55 23.71 -12.13
N GLY A 131 -8.01 22.73 -11.35
CA GLY A 131 -7.14 21.86 -10.57
C GLY A 131 -6.08 21.26 -11.49
N SER A 132 -4.81 21.58 -11.25
CA SER A 132 -3.69 21.22 -12.14
C SER A 132 -3.32 19.74 -12.09
N ASP A 133 -4.09 18.97 -11.32
CA ASP A 133 -3.73 17.66 -10.84
C ASP A 133 -4.72 16.61 -11.35
N ASP A 134 -4.27 15.67 -12.20
CA ASP A 134 -5.01 14.45 -12.61
C ASP A 134 -5.78 13.80 -11.43
N PRO A 135 -7.02 13.34 -11.63
CA PRO A 135 -7.81 12.71 -10.58
C PRO A 135 -7.22 11.35 -10.16
N PRO A 136 -7.44 10.91 -8.90
CA PRO A 136 -6.98 9.60 -8.41
C PRO A 136 -7.44 8.40 -9.25
N SER A 137 -8.60 8.51 -9.91
CA SER A 137 -9.11 7.49 -10.82
C SER A 137 -8.17 7.23 -12.00
N GLU A 138 -7.51 8.26 -12.55
CA GLU A 138 -6.54 8.07 -13.64
C GLU A 138 -5.30 7.31 -13.18
N TYR A 139 -4.89 7.48 -11.92
CA TYR A 139 -3.79 6.69 -11.35
C TYR A 139 -4.22 5.23 -11.13
N TRP A 140 -5.46 5.00 -10.72
CA TRP A 140 -6.02 3.65 -10.64
C TRP A 140 -6.03 2.96 -12.00
N GLU A 141 -6.44 3.66 -13.07
CA GLU A 141 -6.40 3.12 -14.44
C GLU A 141 -4.99 2.71 -14.86
N ARG A 142 -3.94 3.39 -14.39
CA ARG A 142 -2.54 2.96 -14.62
C ARG A 142 -2.23 1.64 -13.93
N VAL A 143 -2.76 1.40 -12.72
CA VAL A 143 -2.62 0.11 -12.02
C VAL A 143 -3.33 -0.99 -12.82
N VAL A 144 -4.59 -0.76 -13.21
CA VAL A 144 -5.39 -1.70 -14.00
C VAL A 144 -4.70 -2.02 -15.32
N PHE A 145 -4.27 -1.00 -16.06
CA PHE A 145 -3.57 -1.16 -17.33
C PHE A 145 -2.28 -1.97 -17.17
N HIS A 146 -1.52 -1.71 -16.12
CA HIS A 146 -0.29 -2.45 -15.84
C HIS A 146 -0.58 -3.95 -15.64
N VAL A 147 -1.56 -4.30 -14.80
CA VAL A 147 -1.91 -5.71 -14.55
C VAL A 147 -2.39 -6.37 -15.85
N ARG A 148 -3.28 -5.71 -16.62
CA ARG A 148 -3.77 -6.20 -17.91
C ARG A 148 -2.67 -6.48 -18.94
N THR A 149 -1.60 -5.67 -18.93
CA THR A 149 -0.52 -5.77 -19.92
C THR A 149 0.62 -6.70 -19.51
N THR A 150 0.77 -6.97 -18.22
CA THR A 150 1.88 -7.78 -17.70
C THR A 150 1.47 -9.18 -17.27
N GLU A 151 0.19 -9.41 -17.02
CA GLU A 151 -0.33 -10.70 -16.56
C GLU A 151 -1.16 -11.37 -17.66
N PRO A 152 -0.72 -12.51 -18.22
CA PRO A 152 -1.41 -13.19 -19.31
C PRO A 152 -2.87 -13.53 -19.01
N GLU A 153 -3.21 -13.77 -17.75
CA GLU A 153 -4.59 -14.05 -17.31
C GLU A 153 -5.57 -12.90 -17.61
N PHE A 154 -5.07 -11.66 -17.66
CA PHE A 154 -5.88 -10.45 -17.81
C PHE A 154 -5.75 -9.78 -19.18
N ALA A 155 -5.01 -10.39 -20.12
CA ALA A 155 -4.73 -9.82 -21.43
C ALA A 155 -5.99 -9.67 -22.30
N GLU A 156 -6.92 -10.61 -22.20
CA GLU A 156 -8.18 -10.59 -22.96
C GLU A 156 -9.34 -10.13 -22.08
N VAL A 157 -9.91 -8.98 -22.43
CA VAL A 157 -11.11 -8.44 -21.78
C VAL A 157 -12.34 -9.09 -22.42
N PRO A 158 -13.22 -9.77 -21.66
CA PRO A 158 -14.45 -10.34 -22.19
C PRO A 158 -15.34 -9.29 -22.86
N TYR A 159 -15.98 -9.66 -23.96
CA TYR A 159 -16.91 -8.80 -24.71
C TYR A 159 -18.28 -9.47 -24.87
N GLY A 160 -19.36 -8.69 -24.79
CA GLY A 160 -20.73 -9.13 -25.10
C GLY A 160 -21.52 -9.71 -23.91
N GLU A 161 -20.86 -10.29 -22.90
CA GLU A 161 -21.52 -10.87 -21.72
C GLU A 161 -21.18 -10.11 -20.44
N ASN A 162 -22.18 -9.46 -19.84
CA ASN A 162 -21.99 -8.64 -18.63
C ASN A 162 -21.48 -9.46 -17.43
N GLN A 163 -21.93 -10.71 -17.28
CA GLN A 163 -21.46 -11.57 -16.19
C GLN A 163 -19.97 -11.92 -16.35
N ALA A 164 -19.53 -12.25 -17.56
CA ALA A 164 -18.12 -12.53 -17.83
C ALA A 164 -17.23 -11.31 -17.55
N LEU A 165 -17.72 -10.11 -17.85
CA LEU A 165 -17.03 -8.86 -17.52
C LEU A 165 -16.98 -8.61 -16.00
N ASP A 166 -18.09 -8.79 -15.29
CA ASP A 166 -18.13 -8.66 -13.81
C ASP A 166 -17.15 -9.64 -13.14
N GLU A 167 -17.10 -10.89 -13.59
CA GLU A 167 -16.16 -11.91 -13.08
C GLU A 167 -14.70 -11.59 -13.40
N TYR A 168 -14.44 -11.03 -14.60
CA TYR A 168 -13.12 -10.55 -14.98
C TYR A 168 -12.65 -9.39 -14.10
N GLU A 169 -13.50 -8.38 -13.87
CA GLU A 169 -13.19 -7.23 -13.02
C GLU A 169 -12.93 -7.68 -11.57
N ALA A 170 -13.74 -8.61 -11.05
CA ALA A 170 -13.55 -9.17 -9.72
C ALA A 170 -12.19 -9.87 -9.55
N ARG A 171 -11.76 -10.66 -10.55
CA ARG A 171 -10.43 -11.30 -10.54
C ARG A 171 -9.30 -10.27 -10.64
N LEU A 172 -9.44 -9.27 -11.52
CA LEU A 172 -8.47 -8.20 -11.72
C LEU A 172 -8.26 -7.40 -10.42
N HIS A 173 -9.34 -6.98 -9.78
CA HIS A 173 -9.26 -6.27 -8.51
C HIS A 173 -8.78 -7.18 -7.37
N GLY A 174 -9.18 -8.46 -7.37
CA GLY A 174 -8.62 -9.48 -6.48
C GLY A 174 -7.10 -9.56 -6.57
N ARG A 175 -6.56 -9.57 -7.79
CA ARG A 175 -5.12 -9.59 -8.05
C ARG A 175 -4.39 -8.35 -7.51
N ILE A 176 -4.96 -7.16 -7.70
CA ILE A 176 -4.41 -5.91 -7.15
C ILE A 176 -4.46 -5.92 -5.62
N ALA A 177 -5.55 -6.43 -5.04
CA ALA A 177 -5.68 -6.57 -3.58
C ALA A 177 -4.65 -7.55 -3.01
N ASP A 178 -4.34 -8.64 -3.72
CA ASP A 178 -3.33 -9.62 -3.32
C ASP A 178 -1.92 -9.00 -3.26
N GLU A 179 -1.60 -8.00 -4.10
CA GLU A 179 -0.34 -7.25 -3.99
C GLU A 179 -0.28 -6.42 -2.72
N LEU A 180 -1.35 -5.68 -2.41
CA LEU A 180 -1.42 -4.89 -1.17
C LEU A 180 -1.35 -5.77 0.08
N GLU A 181 -2.04 -6.92 0.04
CA GLU A 181 -2.04 -7.90 1.12
C GLU A 181 -0.65 -8.53 1.28
N ALA A 182 0.03 -8.88 0.18
CA ALA A 182 1.41 -9.37 0.21
C ALA A 182 2.37 -8.36 0.83
N TRP A 183 2.25 -7.09 0.44
CA TRP A 183 3.04 -6.01 1.04
C TRP A 183 2.80 -5.89 2.54
N TRP A 184 1.52 -5.85 2.94
CA TRP A 184 1.15 -5.79 4.36
C TRP A 184 1.71 -6.98 5.14
N PHE A 185 1.62 -8.18 4.56
CA PHE A 185 2.23 -9.39 5.11
C PHE A 185 3.74 -9.24 5.32
N CYS A 186 4.45 -8.86 4.26
CA CYS A 186 5.90 -8.72 4.29
C CYS A 186 6.35 -7.69 5.32
N VAL A 187 5.71 -6.51 5.38
CA VAL A 187 6.05 -5.46 6.35
C VAL A 187 5.87 -5.93 7.80
N HIS A 188 4.79 -6.66 8.09
CA HIS A 188 4.58 -7.15 9.46
C HIS A 188 5.60 -8.20 9.85
N ARG A 189 5.95 -9.13 8.95
CA ARG A 189 6.94 -10.19 9.23
C ARG A 189 8.33 -9.58 9.40
N LEU A 190 8.71 -8.62 8.56
CA LEU A 190 9.94 -7.85 8.71
C LEU A 190 9.99 -7.17 10.09
N GLY A 191 8.89 -6.55 10.52
CA GLY A 191 8.75 -6.00 11.87
C GLY A 191 8.92 -7.04 12.96
N ALA A 192 8.14 -8.11 12.93
CA ALA A 192 8.15 -9.20 13.91
C ALA A 192 9.53 -9.86 14.06
N MET A 193 10.32 -9.91 12.98
CA MET A 193 11.68 -10.44 12.98
C MET A 193 12.74 -9.44 13.47
N GLY A 194 12.37 -8.19 13.75
CA GLY A 194 13.25 -7.17 14.31
C GLY A 194 13.97 -6.30 13.29
N CYS A 195 13.54 -6.30 12.03
CA CYS A 195 14.12 -5.44 11.00
C CYS A 195 14.09 -3.95 11.42
N PHE A 196 13.02 -3.53 12.10
CA PHE A 196 12.83 -2.16 12.61
C PHE A 196 13.09 -2.02 14.13
N GLY A 197 13.98 -2.85 14.68
CA GLY A 197 14.37 -2.79 16.10
C GLY A 197 13.39 -3.47 17.05
N ASP A 198 13.64 -3.34 18.35
CA ASP A 198 12.88 -4.06 19.39
C ASP A 198 11.43 -3.58 19.55
N LEU A 199 11.19 -2.28 19.37
CA LEU A 199 9.83 -1.75 19.28
C LEU A 199 9.12 -2.31 18.04
N GLY A 200 9.84 -2.39 16.91
CA GLY A 200 9.37 -2.98 15.67
C GLY A 200 8.92 -4.43 15.82
N LYS A 201 9.60 -5.25 16.64
CA LYS A 201 9.18 -6.64 16.94
C LYS A 201 7.79 -6.71 17.54
N LYS A 202 7.51 -5.83 18.51
CA LYS A 202 6.21 -5.78 19.20
C LYS A 202 5.13 -5.30 18.24
N ILE A 203 5.39 -4.17 17.57
CA ILE A 203 4.44 -3.55 16.66
C ILE A 203 4.15 -4.43 15.45
N GLY A 204 5.14 -5.15 14.91
CA GLY A 204 4.97 -6.06 13.77
C GLY A 204 3.88 -7.11 13.97
N TRP A 205 3.58 -7.52 15.21
CA TRP A 205 2.46 -8.42 15.50
C TRP A 205 1.11 -7.69 15.59
N GLU A 206 1.08 -6.42 15.96
CA GLU A 206 -0.14 -5.61 16.07
C GLU A 206 -0.69 -5.18 14.72
N ILE A 207 0.17 -5.11 13.70
CA ILE A 207 -0.25 -4.64 12.38
C ILE A 207 -0.97 -5.72 11.58
N TRP A 208 -0.72 -7.01 11.84
CA TRP A 208 -1.34 -8.14 11.14
C TRP A 208 -2.60 -8.64 11.86
N GLU A 209 -3.52 -9.25 11.12
CA GLU A 209 -4.75 -9.82 11.67
C GLU A 209 -4.50 -11.19 12.33
N PRO A 210 -4.82 -11.35 13.64
CA PRO A 210 -4.69 -12.63 14.31
C PRO A 210 -5.48 -13.73 13.59
N GLY A 211 -4.83 -14.85 13.30
CA GLY A 211 -5.44 -15.98 12.60
C GLY A 211 -5.48 -15.85 11.06
N ARG A 212 -5.14 -14.68 10.49
CA ARG A 212 -4.99 -14.53 9.04
C ARG A 212 -3.70 -15.22 8.58
N GLY A 213 -3.83 -16.14 7.64
CA GLY A 213 -2.70 -16.92 7.11
C GLY A 213 -1.80 -16.11 6.17
N GLU A 214 -0.60 -16.63 5.91
CA GLU A 214 0.31 -16.07 4.90
C GLU A 214 -0.37 -16.05 3.52
N PRO A 215 -0.36 -14.89 2.81
CA PRO A 215 -0.94 -14.78 1.49
C PRO A 215 -0.28 -15.75 0.50
N THR A 216 -1.08 -16.37 -0.36
CA THR A 216 -0.59 -17.33 -1.36
C THR A 216 0.46 -16.69 -2.28
N SER A 217 0.32 -15.40 -2.57
CA SER A 217 1.27 -14.61 -3.38
C SER A 217 2.63 -14.37 -2.72
N VAL A 218 2.82 -14.79 -1.46
CA VAL A 218 4.09 -14.73 -0.71
C VAL A 218 4.65 -16.12 -0.41
N LYS A 219 3.82 -17.17 -0.45
CA LYS A 219 4.28 -18.56 -0.25
C LYS A 219 5.28 -18.94 -1.35
N SER A 220 6.54 -19.14 -0.93
CA SER A 220 7.63 -19.66 -1.75
C SER A 220 7.49 -21.14 -2.04
#